data_AF-A0A6F9CCL0-F1
#
_entry.id   AF-A0A6F9CCL0-F1
#
_cell.length_a   1.000
_cell.length_b   1.000
_cell.length_c   1.000
_cell.angle_alpha   90.00
_cell.angle_beta   90.00
_cell.angle_gamma   90.00
#
_symmetry.space_group_name_H-M   'P 1'
#
loop_
_entity.id
_entity.type
_entity.pdbx_description
1 polymer ?
#
loop_
_entity_poly.entity_id
_entity_poly.type
_entity_poly.pdbx_seq_one_letter_code
_entity_poly.pdbx_strand_id
1 'polypeptide(L)'
;MSGYWTTNQEGNARRKLLCPTETHPIDIKGPVFLRVQGYPCERHESRALSFTEEKATWQIPMNEVNIVCDVTTNNDAIYMATCNPVCLFVMKENGDTVQCMELYDVFPRTISGVWQPFVTVAALGSPLEGQVVLHEEQGGHKMCREFAHKNWLLFYKEGGNQLDVLDVLEGRVHTISLPINLSKVFLVAEDRWLLVESNTNKKFLLTKPMHMGAEDSGVCQLHSVSEDGVSTGHGASSGEVCVPQTVGSDQLPNENLSAALGQKIVSPNRLLSDTSSYARIIVGFPDLMSPNEVYSFKRDMDLSEMRGGDSGGQMFFRGGLKSSVAKRTNCVSLLSANQVVRALPPGQVPLKDIFPPDVTPPMTAAYLEVSDTDVLLAGLGSGGVVTVDMGGYVRLWETGLDNLQRSLLEWRTMIGSEDSRPIQLNEREYSEMWHWGRDTAGLGGKGGPYRLDAGHKVHQLSKAEIDAIPEDIRRAAREMGEKAFKD
;
A
#
# COMPACT_ATOMS: atom_id res chain seq x y z
N MET A 1 -15.70 -23.49 8.68
CA MET A 1 -15.81 -23.92 7.27
C MET A 1 -17.19 -23.52 6.75
N SER A 2 -17.24 -22.89 5.58
CA SER A 2 -18.45 -22.28 4.99
C SER A 2 -18.84 -22.86 3.63
N GLY A 3 -17.94 -23.58 2.95
CA GLY A 3 -18.20 -24.15 1.63
C GLY A 3 -16.96 -24.82 1.04
N TYR A 4 -17.06 -25.19 -0.24
CA TYR A 4 -15.99 -25.80 -1.02
C TYR A 4 -15.81 -25.10 -2.37
N TRP A 5 -14.57 -25.00 -2.83
CA TRP A 5 -14.23 -24.62 -4.20
C TRP A 5 -13.70 -25.84 -4.94
N THR A 6 -14.39 -26.26 -5.99
CA THR A 6 -13.95 -27.39 -6.80
C THR A 6 -13.48 -26.87 -8.15
N THR A 7 -12.20 -27.12 -8.46
CA THR A 7 -11.68 -26.84 -9.80
C THR A 7 -12.07 -28.00 -10.70
N ASN A 8 -13.13 -27.78 -11.49
CA ASN A 8 -13.71 -28.81 -12.33
C ASN A 8 -12.79 -29.09 -13.52
N GLN A 9 -12.31 -30.32 -13.56
CA GLN A 9 -11.78 -30.93 -14.79
C GLN A 9 -12.89 -31.64 -15.59
N GLU A 10 -14.17 -31.39 -15.27
CA GLU A 10 -15.32 -32.22 -15.64
C GLU A 10 -15.33 -32.68 -17.11
N GLY A 11 -15.19 -34.00 -17.27
CA GLY A 11 -15.91 -34.78 -18.28
C GLY A 11 -15.30 -34.82 -19.69
N ASN A 12 -14.66 -35.96 -20.00
CA ASN A 12 -13.98 -36.32 -21.25
C ASN A 12 -12.66 -35.56 -21.50
N ALA A 13 -11.59 -36.32 -21.72
CA ALA A 13 -10.28 -35.86 -22.17
C ALA A 13 -10.27 -35.04 -23.50
N ARG A 14 -11.44 -34.71 -24.06
CA ARG A 14 -11.66 -33.97 -25.30
C ARG A 14 -12.13 -32.51 -25.13
N ARG A 15 -12.47 -32.03 -23.93
CA ARG A 15 -12.97 -30.64 -23.72
C ARG A 15 -12.14 -29.82 -22.72
N LYS A 16 -10.81 -29.95 -22.76
CA LYS A 16 -9.94 -28.94 -22.14
C LYS A 16 -10.14 -27.62 -22.89
N LEU A 17 -10.50 -26.56 -22.18
CA LEU A 17 -10.53 -25.22 -22.76
C LEU A 17 -9.08 -24.75 -22.90
N LEU A 18 -8.56 -24.95 -24.10
CA LEU A 18 -7.21 -24.57 -24.48
C LEU A 18 -7.19 -23.09 -24.86
N CYS A 19 -6.25 -22.37 -24.27
CA CYS A 19 -6.00 -20.96 -24.52
C CYS A 19 -4.68 -20.84 -25.28
N PRO A 20 -4.72 -20.59 -26.60
CA PRO A 20 -3.51 -20.48 -27.41
C PRO A 20 -2.72 -19.24 -26.98
N THR A 21 -1.39 -19.38 -27.04
CA THR A 21 -0.43 -18.34 -26.67
C THR A 21 0.39 -17.96 -27.90
N GLU A 22 0.42 -16.68 -28.24
CA GLU A 22 1.29 -16.14 -29.28
C GLU A 22 2.36 -15.26 -28.63
N THR A 23 3.57 -15.24 -29.20
CA THR A 23 4.68 -14.43 -28.67
C THR A 23 5.11 -13.41 -29.70
N HIS A 24 5.15 -12.16 -29.29
CA HIS A 24 5.52 -11.02 -30.13
C HIS A 24 6.62 -10.20 -29.45
N PRO A 25 7.63 -9.70 -30.19
CA PRO A 25 8.62 -8.78 -29.62
C PRO A 25 7.97 -7.41 -29.34
N ILE A 26 8.43 -6.72 -28.30
CA ILE A 26 8.00 -5.34 -28.03
C ILE A 26 8.81 -4.34 -28.85
N ASP A 27 8.15 -3.32 -29.38
CA ASP A 27 8.80 -2.19 -30.02
C ASP A 27 9.08 -1.08 -28.99
N ILE A 28 10.35 -0.72 -28.83
CA ILE A 28 10.80 0.29 -27.86
C ILE A 28 11.17 1.56 -28.61
N LYS A 29 10.38 2.61 -28.39
CA LYS A 29 10.58 3.93 -29.05
C LYS A 29 11.71 4.79 -28.43
N GLY A 30 12.12 4.48 -27.19
CA GLY A 30 13.07 5.27 -26.41
C GLY A 30 14.55 5.04 -26.79
N PRO A 31 15.51 5.51 -25.97
CA PRO A 31 15.35 6.14 -24.65
C PRO A 31 15.06 7.65 -24.73
N VAL A 32 14.36 8.17 -23.71
CA VAL A 32 14.17 9.61 -23.49
C VAL A 32 14.85 9.97 -22.17
N PHE A 33 15.66 11.02 -22.16
CA PHE A 33 16.31 11.50 -20.93
C PHE A 33 15.40 12.49 -20.22
N LEU A 34 15.04 12.16 -18.98
CA LEU A 34 14.14 12.95 -18.15
C LEU A 34 14.92 13.57 -16.99
N ARG A 35 14.54 14.77 -16.59
CA ARG A 35 15.16 15.45 -15.46
C ARG A 35 14.61 14.89 -14.15
N VAL A 36 15.51 14.54 -13.24
CA VAL A 36 15.16 14.21 -11.84
C VAL A 36 15.44 15.43 -10.97
N GLN A 37 14.45 15.82 -10.18
CA GLN A 37 14.53 16.91 -9.21
C GLN A 37 14.49 16.32 -7.80
N GLY A 38 15.36 16.79 -6.90
CA GLY A 38 15.35 16.38 -5.50
C GLY A 38 14.76 17.49 -4.63
N TYR A 39 13.88 17.11 -3.71
CA TYR A 39 13.29 18.03 -2.74
C TYR A 39 13.54 17.50 -1.33
N PRO A 40 13.95 18.36 -0.38
CA PRO A 40 14.00 17.97 1.02
C PRO A 40 12.59 17.62 1.51
N CYS A 41 12.50 16.62 2.38
CA CYS A 41 11.25 16.15 2.93
C CYS A 41 11.37 16.03 4.45
N GLU A 42 10.50 16.73 5.15
CA GLU A 42 10.44 16.69 6.60
C GLU A 42 9.65 15.45 7.04
N ARG A 43 10.39 14.46 7.52
CA ARG A 43 9.83 13.26 8.12
C ARG A 43 9.54 13.48 9.61
N HIS A 44 8.30 13.23 10.01
CA HIS A 44 7.87 13.27 11.39
C HIS A 44 7.77 11.85 11.96
N GLU A 45 8.50 11.58 13.05
CA GLU A 45 8.47 10.30 13.75
C GLU A 45 7.29 10.28 14.74
N SER A 46 6.28 9.47 14.44
CA SER A 46 5.03 9.43 15.21
C SER A 46 5.20 8.79 16.60
N ARG A 47 6.28 8.02 16.78
CA ARG A 47 6.61 7.33 18.05
C ARG A 47 7.42 8.18 19.05
N ALA A 48 7.61 9.47 18.79
CA ALA A 48 8.40 10.33 19.67
C ALA A 48 7.80 10.50 21.08
N LEU A 49 6.46 10.54 21.20
CA LEU A 49 5.76 10.80 22.46
C LEU A 49 4.98 9.60 23.00
N SER A 50 4.40 8.80 22.10
CA SER A 50 3.62 7.61 22.46
C SER A 50 3.91 6.49 21.46
N PHE A 51 3.88 5.25 21.92
CA PHE A 51 4.02 4.11 21.02
C PHE A 51 2.71 3.87 20.28
N THR A 52 2.76 3.90 18.95
CA THR A 52 1.66 3.60 18.04
C THR A 52 2.14 2.71 16.89
N GLU A 53 1.22 2.07 16.18
CA GLU A 53 1.56 1.31 14.96
C GLU A 53 2.11 2.22 13.85
N GLU A 54 1.67 3.49 13.82
CA GLU A 54 2.24 4.51 12.94
C GLU A 54 3.70 4.76 13.32
N LYS A 55 4.61 4.47 12.39
CA LYS A 55 6.05 4.69 12.57
C LYS A 55 6.42 6.14 12.27
N ALA A 56 6.02 6.62 11.09
CA ALA A 56 6.38 7.95 10.63
C ALA A 56 5.39 8.47 9.58
N THR A 57 5.39 9.78 9.40
CA THR A 57 4.57 10.50 8.43
C THR A 57 5.36 11.62 7.77
N TRP A 58 5.09 11.90 6.51
CA TRP A 58 5.63 13.05 5.78
C TRP A 58 4.71 13.45 4.64
N GLN A 59 4.95 14.62 4.06
CA GLN A 59 4.19 15.12 2.91
C GLN A 59 5.07 15.20 1.67
N ILE A 60 4.56 14.69 0.55
CA ILE A 60 5.19 14.80 -0.76
C ILE A 60 5.04 16.27 -1.24
N PRO A 61 6.12 16.91 -1.73
CA PRO A 61 6.07 18.28 -2.24
C PRO A 61 5.44 18.31 -3.64
N MET A 62 4.13 18.08 -3.70
CA MET A 62 3.32 18.13 -4.93
C MET A 62 2.44 19.38 -4.98
N ASN A 63 2.00 19.77 -6.17
CA ASN A 63 1.09 20.90 -6.32
C ASN A 63 -0.34 20.50 -5.91
N GLU A 64 -1.15 21.46 -5.47
CA GLU A 64 -2.56 21.23 -5.09
C GLU A 64 -3.42 20.63 -6.21
N VAL A 65 -3.00 20.80 -7.46
CA VAL A 65 -3.68 20.25 -8.64
C VAL A 65 -3.26 18.82 -8.98
N ASN A 66 -2.19 18.31 -8.36
CA ASN A 66 -1.75 16.93 -8.52
C ASN A 66 -2.75 16.01 -7.85
N ILE A 67 -3.05 14.90 -8.51
CA ILE A 67 -3.86 13.85 -7.93
C ILE A 67 -3.08 12.54 -7.92
N VAL A 68 -3.07 11.91 -6.75
CA VAL A 68 -2.37 10.64 -6.56
C VAL A 68 -3.12 9.53 -7.28
N CYS A 69 -2.40 8.77 -8.10
CA CYS A 69 -2.97 7.69 -8.90
C CYS A 69 -2.63 6.32 -8.34
N ASP A 70 -1.38 6.13 -7.92
CA ASP A 70 -0.89 4.83 -7.50
C ASP A 70 0.33 4.93 -6.58
N VAL A 71 0.50 3.93 -5.72
CA VAL A 71 1.69 3.73 -4.89
C VAL A 71 2.15 2.29 -5.01
N THR A 72 3.46 2.08 -5.05
CA THR A 72 4.08 0.76 -4.92
C THR A 72 5.39 0.88 -4.16
N THR A 73 5.88 -0.24 -3.68
CA THR A 73 7.10 -0.33 -2.90
C THR A 73 7.97 -1.42 -3.49
N ASN A 74 9.28 -1.26 -3.36
CA ASN A 74 10.23 -2.33 -3.60
C ASN A 74 11.45 -2.12 -2.71
N ASN A 75 11.79 -3.15 -1.93
CA ASN A 75 12.76 -3.05 -0.84
C ASN A 75 12.41 -1.85 0.06
N ASP A 76 13.31 -0.87 0.13
CA ASP A 76 13.15 0.32 0.96
C ASP A 76 12.67 1.53 0.15
N ALA A 77 12.37 1.37 -1.14
CA ALA A 77 11.92 2.47 -2.01
C ALA A 77 10.39 2.49 -2.12
N ILE A 78 9.83 3.68 -1.98
CA ILE A 78 8.42 4.00 -2.14
C ILE A 78 8.29 4.80 -3.43
N TYR A 79 7.47 4.30 -4.35
CA TYR A 79 7.19 4.91 -5.64
C TYR A 79 5.73 5.37 -5.65
N MET A 80 5.50 6.64 -5.93
CA MET A 80 4.18 7.25 -5.98
C MET A 80 3.99 7.94 -7.33
N ALA A 81 2.94 7.57 -8.04
CA ALA A 81 2.57 8.19 -9.31
C ALA A 81 1.40 9.15 -9.11
N THR A 82 1.49 10.34 -9.69
CA THR A 82 0.41 11.33 -9.74
C THR A 82 -0.05 11.57 -11.18
N CYS A 83 -1.19 12.23 -11.34
CA CYS A 83 -1.63 12.86 -12.58
C CYS A 83 -1.89 14.35 -12.37
N ASN A 84 -2.07 15.07 -13.49
CA ASN A 84 -2.29 16.51 -13.53
C ASN A 84 -1.21 17.38 -12.85
N PRO A 85 0.04 17.41 -13.39
CA PRO A 85 0.58 16.58 -14.47
C PRO A 85 1.03 15.19 -13.99
N VAL A 86 1.35 14.31 -14.94
CA VAL A 86 1.90 12.98 -14.62
C VAL A 86 3.31 13.14 -14.05
N CYS A 87 3.51 12.72 -12.81
CA CYS A 87 4.80 12.73 -12.13
C CYS A 87 5.03 11.40 -11.41
N LEU A 88 6.30 11.03 -11.29
CA LEU A 88 6.76 9.92 -10.45
C LEU A 88 7.58 10.50 -9.30
N PHE A 89 7.13 10.25 -8.07
CA PHE A 89 7.86 10.54 -6.84
C PHE A 89 8.50 9.26 -6.32
N VAL A 90 9.75 9.36 -5.90
CA VAL A 90 10.53 8.24 -5.35
C VAL A 90 11.18 8.69 -4.06
N MET A 91 11.06 7.85 -3.04
CA MET A 91 11.62 8.11 -1.72
C MET A 91 12.11 6.81 -1.09
N LYS A 92 13.19 6.87 -0.32
CA LYS A 92 13.59 5.76 0.54
C LYS A 92 12.88 5.83 1.88
N GLU A 93 12.59 4.68 2.48
CA GLU A 93 11.90 4.57 3.77
C GLU A 93 12.59 5.41 4.84
N ASN A 94 13.92 5.44 4.90
CA ASN A 94 14.68 6.25 5.87
C ASN A 94 15.39 7.44 5.21
N GLY A 95 14.90 7.91 4.06
CA GLY A 95 15.47 9.05 3.34
C GLY A 95 14.88 10.38 3.78
N ASP A 96 15.65 11.45 3.59
CA ASP A 96 15.29 12.86 3.82
C ASP A 96 14.94 13.61 2.53
N THR A 97 15.07 12.94 1.39
CA THR A 97 14.93 13.54 0.06
C THR A 97 13.89 12.78 -0.75
N VAL A 98 12.93 13.50 -1.33
CA VAL A 98 11.99 12.98 -2.33
C VAL A 98 12.51 13.35 -3.71
N GLN A 99 12.71 12.35 -4.55
CA GLN A 99 13.03 12.54 -5.96
C GLN A 99 11.74 12.63 -6.77
N CYS A 100 11.65 13.58 -7.70
CA CYS A 100 10.52 13.78 -8.59
C CYS A 100 11.00 13.74 -10.04
N MET A 101 10.24 13.03 -10.87
CA MET A 101 10.38 13.01 -12.31
C MET A 101 9.06 13.43 -12.95
N GLU A 102 9.08 14.52 -13.70
CA GLU A 102 7.92 14.99 -14.46
C GLU A 102 7.84 14.25 -15.80
N LEU A 103 6.65 13.73 -16.12
CA LEU A 103 6.42 12.83 -17.25
C LEU A 103 5.41 13.38 -18.26
N TYR A 104 5.12 14.68 -18.19
CA TYR A 104 4.16 15.35 -19.09
C TYR A 104 4.47 15.13 -20.57
N ASP A 105 5.76 15.18 -20.96
CA ASP A 105 6.19 15.01 -22.36
C ASP A 105 6.09 13.55 -22.84
N VAL A 106 5.99 12.59 -21.93
CA VAL A 106 5.88 11.15 -22.21
C VAL A 106 4.43 10.70 -22.26
N PHE A 107 3.55 11.32 -21.47
CA PHE A 107 2.12 11.04 -21.41
C PHE A 107 1.32 12.19 -22.06
N PRO A 108 1.17 12.21 -23.40
CA PRO A 108 0.69 13.38 -24.15
C PRO A 108 -0.80 13.73 -23.97
N ARG A 109 -1.56 12.93 -23.21
CA ARG A 109 -3.03 13.04 -23.11
C ARG A 109 -3.58 13.95 -22.02
N THR A 110 -2.77 14.82 -21.46
CA THR A 110 -3.17 15.94 -20.58
C THR A 110 -4.04 17.02 -21.26
N ILE A 111 -4.39 16.86 -22.54
CA ILE A 111 -5.03 17.90 -23.38
C ILE A 111 -6.55 17.66 -23.61
N SER A 112 -7.12 16.50 -23.25
CA SER A 112 -8.50 16.15 -23.67
C SER A 112 -9.64 16.57 -22.73
N GLY A 113 -9.35 17.21 -21.59
CA GLY A 113 -10.37 17.77 -20.69
C GLY A 113 -11.29 16.76 -19.97
N VAL A 114 -11.12 15.45 -20.19
CA VAL A 114 -11.81 14.39 -19.44
C VAL A 114 -10.86 13.80 -18.42
N TRP A 115 -11.09 14.12 -17.14
CA TRP A 115 -10.17 13.85 -16.05
C TRP A 115 -10.54 12.57 -15.27
N GLN A 116 -9.65 11.58 -15.19
CA GLN A 116 -9.71 10.44 -14.26
C GLN A 116 -8.26 10.05 -13.84
N PRO A 117 -8.04 9.33 -12.73
CA PRO A 117 -6.73 8.78 -12.39
C PRO A 117 -6.42 7.60 -13.29
N PHE A 118 -5.31 7.67 -14.02
CA PHE A 118 -5.01 6.72 -15.10
C PHE A 118 -3.64 6.06 -15.00
N VAL A 119 -2.75 6.45 -14.09
CA VAL A 119 -1.39 5.88 -14.09
C VAL A 119 -1.23 4.86 -12.98
N THR A 120 -0.76 3.68 -13.35
CA THR A 120 -0.39 2.61 -12.43
C THR A 120 1.10 2.35 -12.49
N VAL A 121 1.71 2.03 -11.34
CA VAL A 121 3.17 1.87 -11.20
C VAL A 121 3.53 0.45 -10.76
N ALA A 122 4.52 -0.16 -11.38
CA ALA A 122 5.01 -1.47 -10.96
C ALA A 122 6.53 -1.42 -10.80
N ALA A 123 7.01 -1.73 -9.60
CA ALA A 123 8.44 -1.79 -9.34
C ALA A 123 9.02 -3.15 -9.73
N LEU A 124 10.15 -3.10 -10.46
CA LEU A 124 10.84 -4.28 -10.98
C LEU A 124 11.90 -4.78 -10.01
N GLY A 125 12.19 -6.08 -10.04
CA GLY A 125 13.19 -6.71 -9.18
C GLY A 125 14.54 -6.88 -9.86
N SER A 126 15.47 -7.55 -9.20
CA SER A 126 16.79 -7.83 -9.77
C SER A 126 16.68 -8.61 -11.09
N PRO A 127 17.47 -8.29 -12.15
CA PRO A 127 18.54 -7.28 -12.21
C PRO A 127 18.08 -5.85 -12.54
N LEU A 128 16.77 -5.60 -12.71
CA LEU A 128 16.18 -4.29 -13.01
C LEU A 128 15.80 -3.51 -11.75
N GLU A 129 16.43 -3.81 -10.62
CA GLU A 129 16.14 -3.16 -9.35
C GLU A 129 16.36 -1.63 -9.45
N GLY A 130 15.43 -0.86 -8.90
CA GLY A 130 15.40 0.60 -9.03
C GLY A 130 14.71 1.11 -10.30
N GLN A 131 14.22 0.23 -11.17
CA GLN A 131 13.41 0.59 -12.33
C GLN A 131 11.92 0.30 -12.07
N VAL A 132 11.06 1.08 -12.74
CA VAL A 132 9.60 0.93 -12.65
C VAL A 132 8.97 0.94 -14.03
N VAL A 133 7.84 0.25 -14.16
CA VAL A 133 6.94 0.36 -15.32
C VAL A 133 5.75 1.22 -14.92
N LEU A 134 5.44 2.21 -15.76
CA LEU A 134 4.25 3.06 -15.63
C LEU A 134 3.27 2.72 -16.74
N HIS A 135 2.02 2.48 -16.39
CA HIS A 135 0.95 2.13 -17.32
C HIS A 135 -0.22 3.13 -17.24
N GLU A 136 -0.55 3.76 -18.37
CA GLU A 136 -1.74 4.59 -18.55
C GLU A 136 -2.97 3.70 -18.79
N GLU A 137 -3.77 3.45 -17.76
CA GLU A 137 -5.07 2.79 -17.83
C GLU A 137 -6.01 3.57 -18.75
N GLN A 138 -6.27 3.03 -19.93
CA GLN A 138 -7.22 3.60 -20.89
C GLN A 138 -8.27 2.57 -21.27
N GLY A 139 -9.55 2.96 -21.34
CA GLY A 139 -10.59 2.14 -21.96
C GLY A 139 -10.78 0.76 -21.31
N GLY A 140 -10.57 0.68 -19.99
CA GLY A 140 -10.69 -0.57 -19.21
C GLY A 140 -9.45 -1.46 -19.23
N HIS A 141 -8.32 -1.04 -19.81
CA HIS A 141 -7.06 -1.76 -19.68
C HIS A 141 -6.52 -1.62 -18.26
N LYS A 142 -6.10 -2.75 -17.69
CA LYS A 142 -5.61 -2.90 -16.32
C LYS A 142 -4.29 -3.65 -16.32
N MET A 143 -3.43 -3.32 -15.36
CA MET A 143 -2.14 -3.96 -15.14
C MET A 143 -2.16 -4.73 -13.81
N CYS A 144 -1.87 -6.02 -13.88
CA CYS A 144 -1.57 -6.88 -12.75
C CYS A 144 -0.04 -6.88 -12.52
N ARG A 145 0.37 -6.61 -11.29
CA ARG A 145 1.77 -6.32 -10.91
C ARG A 145 2.27 -7.12 -9.70
N GLU A 146 1.51 -8.12 -9.27
CA GLU A 146 1.81 -9.00 -8.13
C GLU A 146 3.18 -9.66 -8.28
N PHE A 147 3.58 -9.97 -9.51
CA PHE A 147 4.88 -10.58 -9.85
C PHE A 147 5.85 -9.62 -10.56
N ALA A 148 5.65 -8.31 -10.46
CA ALA A 148 6.55 -7.31 -11.07
C ALA A 148 8.00 -7.42 -10.59
N HIS A 149 8.20 -7.84 -9.33
CA HIS A 149 9.52 -8.14 -8.76
C HIS A 149 10.25 -9.31 -9.45
N LYS A 150 9.55 -10.12 -10.26
CA LYS A 150 10.12 -11.15 -11.15
C LYS A 150 10.29 -10.66 -12.59
N ASN A 151 10.14 -9.35 -12.81
CA ASN A 151 10.33 -8.66 -14.08
C ASN A 151 9.34 -9.05 -15.18
N TRP A 152 8.14 -9.48 -14.80
CA TRP A 152 7.03 -9.65 -15.74
C TRP A 152 5.73 -9.07 -15.20
N LEU A 153 4.87 -8.67 -16.12
CA LEU A 153 3.60 -8.00 -15.84
C LEU A 153 2.50 -8.63 -16.68
N LEU A 154 1.26 -8.59 -16.20
CA LEU A 154 0.11 -9.03 -16.99
C LEU A 154 -0.81 -7.84 -17.24
N PHE A 155 -1.21 -7.67 -18.49
CA PHE A 155 -2.17 -6.68 -18.94
C PHE A 155 -3.43 -7.38 -19.44
N TYR A 156 -4.57 -6.77 -19.17
CA TYR A 156 -5.84 -7.24 -19.73
C TYR A 156 -6.81 -6.07 -19.87
N LYS A 157 -7.85 -6.27 -20.68
CA LYS A 157 -8.93 -5.29 -20.83
C LYS A 157 -10.22 -5.83 -20.20
N GLU A 158 -10.86 -5.03 -19.38
CA GLU A 158 -12.19 -5.34 -18.87
C GLU A 158 -13.21 -5.42 -20.02
N GLY A 159 -13.96 -6.52 -20.07
CA GLY A 159 -14.82 -6.92 -21.19
C GLY A 159 -14.08 -7.54 -22.38
N GLY A 160 -12.75 -7.56 -22.36
CA GLY A 160 -11.91 -8.22 -23.36
C GLY A 160 -11.70 -9.70 -23.07
N ASN A 161 -11.15 -10.42 -24.04
CA ASN A 161 -10.94 -11.87 -23.99
C ASN A 161 -9.47 -12.27 -24.22
N GLN A 162 -8.53 -11.37 -23.92
CA GLN A 162 -7.10 -11.57 -24.09
C GLN A 162 -6.34 -11.16 -22.83
N LEU A 163 -5.23 -11.85 -22.59
CA LEU A 163 -4.24 -11.52 -21.56
C LEU A 163 -2.90 -11.31 -22.25
N ASP A 164 -2.21 -10.23 -21.94
CA ASP A 164 -0.88 -9.94 -22.46
C ASP A 164 0.15 -10.00 -21.34
N VAL A 165 1.08 -10.94 -21.41
CA VAL A 165 2.16 -11.10 -20.44
C VAL A 165 3.41 -10.44 -20.98
N LEU A 166 3.80 -9.31 -20.41
CA LEU A 166 5.05 -8.64 -20.74
C LEU A 166 6.18 -9.24 -19.92
N ASP A 167 7.14 -9.87 -20.58
CA ASP A 167 8.46 -10.17 -20.02
C ASP A 167 9.38 -8.97 -20.30
N VAL A 168 9.73 -8.24 -19.24
CA VAL A 168 10.52 -7.01 -19.34
C VAL A 168 11.99 -7.32 -19.63
N LEU A 169 12.50 -8.48 -19.17
CA LEU A 169 13.89 -8.88 -19.40
C LEU A 169 14.12 -9.33 -20.84
N GLU A 170 13.19 -10.12 -21.38
CA GLU A 170 13.28 -10.61 -22.75
C GLU A 170 12.79 -9.59 -23.78
N GLY A 171 12.05 -8.56 -23.36
CA GLY A 171 11.42 -7.61 -24.27
C GLY A 171 10.37 -8.28 -25.15
N ARG A 172 9.58 -9.19 -24.58
CA ARG A 172 8.57 -9.99 -25.28
C ARG A 172 7.21 -9.87 -24.62
N VAL A 173 6.17 -9.97 -25.43
CA VAL A 173 4.79 -10.05 -24.99
C VAL A 173 4.22 -11.41 -25.41
N HIS A 174 3.67 -12.13 -24.45
CA HIS A 174 2.92 -13.37 -24.69
C HIS A 174 1.42 -13.08 -24.59
N THR A 175 0.73 -13.11 -25.72
CA THR A 175 -0.72 -12.90 -25.81
C THR A 175 -1.45 -14.23 -25.70
N ILE A 176 -2.27 -14.39 -24.66
CA ILE A 176 -3.09 -15.56 -24.41
C ILE A 176 -4.54 -15.23 -24.78
N SER A 177 -5.11 -15.95 -25.74
CA SER A 177 -6.51 -15.78 -26.13
C SER A 177 -7.43 -16.67 -25.28
N LEU A 178 -8.49 -16.07 -24.73
CA LEU A 178 -9.42 -16.73 -23.84
C LEU A 178 -10.80 -16.96 -24.50
N PRO A 179 -11.51 -18.04 -24.13
CA PRO A 179 -12.88 -18.29 -24.58
C PRO A 179 -13.94 -17.51 -23.78
N ILE A 180 -13.52 -16.65 -22.84
CA ILE A 180 -14.39 -15.87 -21.94
C ILE A 180 -14.03 -14.38 -22.00
N ASN A 181 -14.99 -13.52 -21.70
CA ASN A 181 -14.75 -12.09 -21.49
C ASN A 181 -14.47 -11.80 -20.02
N LEU A 182 -13.44 -11.01 -19.74
CA LEU A 182 -12.89 -10.80 -18.40
C LEU A 182 -13.53 -9.62 -17.68
N SER A 183 -13.92 -9.79 -16.42
CA SER A 183 -14.15 -8.67 -15.48
C SER A 183 -12.92 -8.41 -14.62
N LYS A 184 -12.40 -9.47 -13.98
CA LYS A 184 -11.25 -9.38 -13.07
C LYS A 184 -10.27 -10.52 -13.30
N VAL A 185 -9.01 -10.24 -13.03
CA VAL A 185 -7.89 -11.18 -13.10
C VAL A 185 -7.10 -11.07 -11.79
N PHE A 186 -6.80 -12.21 -11.18
CA PHE A 186 -5.97 -12.29 -9.97
C PHE A 186 -4.83 -13.28 -10.17
N LEU A 187 -3.59 -12.82 -10.01
CA LEU A 187 -2.41 -13.65 -10.14
C LEU A 187 -2.16 -14.42 -8.84
N VAL A 188 -2.89 -15.51 -8.64
CA VAL A 188 -2.85 -16.28 -7.39
C VAL A 188 -1.60 -17.14 -7.24
N ALA A 189 -0.90 -17.45 -8.33
CA ALA A 189 0.44 -18.02 -8.36
C ALA A 189 1.10 -17.64 -9.69
N GLU A 190 2.39 -17.92 -9.84
CA GLU A 190 3.13 -17.61 -11.08
C GLU A 190 2.53 -18.30 -12.31
N ASP A 191 2.11 -19.55 -12.12
CA ASP A 191 1.59 -20.45 -13.16
C ASP A 191 0.07 -20.65 -13.05
N ARG A 192 -0.61 -20.01 -12.09
CA ARG A 192 -2.06 -20.18 -11.86
C ARG A 192 -2.75 -18.86 -11.60
N TRP A 193 -3.77 -18.54 -12.40
CA TRP A 193 -4.48 -17.27 -12.32
C TRP A 193 -5.97 -17.46 -12.22
N LEU A 194 -6.60 -16.74 -11.30
CA LEU A 194 -8.04 -16.75 -11.12
C LEU A 194 -8.66 -15.66 -11.99
N LEU A 195 -9.49 -16.07 -12.94
CA LEU A 195 -10.21 -15.20 -13.88
C LEU A 195 -11.70 -15.15 -13.50
N VAL A 196 -12.31 -13.97 -13.56
CA VAL A 196 -13.75 -13.77 -13.33
C VAL A 196 -14.40 -13.30 -14.63
N GLU A 197 -15.42 -14.02 -15.10
CA GLU A 197 -16.14 -13.70 -16.34
C GLU A 197 -17.10 -12.52 -16.17
N SER A 198 -17.14 -11.59 -17.14
CA SER A 198 -17.93 -10.34 -17.06
C SER A 198 -19.44 -10.52 -16.96
N ASN A 199 -20.01 -11.54 -17.61
CA ASN A 199 -21.47 -11.65 -17.74
C ASN A 199 -22.10 -12.42 -16.58
N THR A 200 -21.38 -13.41 -16.04
CA THR A 200 -21.94 -14.36 -15.07
C THR A 200 -21.24 -14.33 -13.71
N ASN A 201 -20.13 -13.60 -13.59
CA ASN A 201 -19.22 -13.66 -12.43
C ASN A 201 -18.71 -15.07 -12.11
N LYS A 202 -18.78 -16.01 -13.07
CA LYS A 202 -18.19 -17.34 -12.93
C LYS A 202 -16.68 -17.22 -12.86
N LYS A 203 -16.09 -18.09 -12.04
CA LYS A 203 -14.66 -18.15 -11.78
C LYS A 203 -14.03 -19.24 -12.63
N PHE A 204 -12.86 -18.95 -13.16
CA PHE A 204 -12.04 -19.90 -13.90
C PHE A 204 -10.60 -19.84 -13.42
N LEU A 205 -9.95 -20.99 -13.31
CA LEU A 205 -8.52 -21.10 -13.03
C LEU A 205 -7.79 -21.32 -14.33
N LEU A 206 -6.99 -20.34 -14.78
CA LEU A 206 -6.05 -20.52 -15.87
C LEU A 206 -4.75 -21.11 -15.32
N THR A 207 -4.26 -22.17 -15.96
CA THR A 207 -3.02 -22.85 -15.60
C THR A 207 -2.04 -22.78 -16.76
N LYS A 208 -0.81 -22.35 -16.48
CA LYS A 208 0.31 -22.38 -17.43
C LYS A 208 1.03 -23.72 -17.33
N PRO A 209 1.60 -24.23 -18.44
CA PRO A 209 2.46 -25.40 -18.39
C PRO A 209 3.72 -25.10 -17.53
N MET A 210 4.00 -25.95 -16.54
CA MET A 210 5.04 -25.70 -15.54
C MET A 210 6.49 -25.77 -16.05
N HIS A 211 6.76 -26.18 -17.30
CA HIS A 211 8.13 -26.29 -17.84
C HIS A 211 8.22 -25.67 -19.25
N MET A 212 8.80 -24.46 -19.36
CA MET A 212 9.16 -23.79 -20.62
C MET A 212 10.31 -24.50 -21.38
N GLY A 213 10.74 -25.70 -20.97
CA GLY A 213 11.92 -26.40 -21.48
C GLY A 213 11.67 -27.76 -22.16
N ALA A 214 10.42 -28.21 -22.31
CA ALA A 214 10.09 -29.43 -23.03
C ALA A 214 9.04 -29.13 -24.10
N GLU A 215 9.29 -29.56 -25.33
CA GLU A 215 8.58 -29.22 -26.57
C GLU A 215 7.09 -29.65 -26.65
N ASP A 216 6.38 -29.87 -25.55
CA ASP A 216 4.97 -30.27 -25.57
C ASP A 216 4.05 -29.33 -24.78
N SER A 217 3.36 -28.50 -25.57
CA SER A 217 2.19 -27.65 -25.27
C SER A 217 2.42 -26.34 -24.49
N GLY A 218 2.87 -25.30 -25.19
CA GLY A 218 2.81 -23.89 -24.74
C GLY A 218 1.38 -23.30 -24.64
N VAL A 219 0.39 -24.16 -24.38
CA VAL A 219 -1.04 -23.83 -24.43
C VAL A 219 -1.59 -23.83 -23.01
N CYS A 220 -2.07 -22.66 -22.57
CA CYS A 220 -2.65 -22.52 -21.24
C CYS A 220 -3.98 -23.30 -21.17
N GLN A 221 -4.31 -23.83 -20.00
CA GLN A 221 -5.56 -24.57 -19.78
C GLN A 221 -6.46 -23.79 -18.83
N LEU A 222 -7.72 -23.62 -19.23
CA LEU A 222 -8.74 -22.94 -18.45
C LEU A 222 -9.69 -23.97 -17.81
N HIS A 223 -9.82 -23.92 -16.48
CA HIS A 223 -10.68 -24.82 -15.70
C HIS A 223 -11.79 -24.01 -15.04
N SER A 224 -13.03 -24.48 -15.05
CA SER A 224 -14.11 -23.81 -14.32
C SER A 224 -13.99 -24.08 -12.83
N VAL A 225 -14.31 -23.10 -11.99
CA VAL A 225 -14.33 -23.24 -10.54
C VAL A 225 -15.79 -23.16 -10.08
N SER A 226 -16.29 -24.25 -9.47
CA SER A 226 -17.61 -24.26 -8.82
C SER A 226 -17.48 -23.95 -7.33
N GLU A 227 -18.50 -23.27 -6.80
CA GLU A 227 -18.62 -22.93 -5.39
C GLU A 227 -19.83 -23.65 -4.80
N ASP A 228 -19.58 -24.54 -3.84
CA ASP A 228 -20.62 -25.32 -3.18
C ASP A 228 -20.71 -24.90 -1.71
N GLY A 229 -21.90 -24.44 -1.29
CA GLY A 229 -22.15 -24.12 0.12
C GLY A 229 -22.37 -25.37 0.98
N VAL A 230 -22.03 -25.30 2.27
CA VAL A 230 -22.41 -26.36 3.22
C VAL A 230 -23.92 -26.27 3.46
N SER A 231 -24.69 -27.26 3.00
CA SER A 231 -26.14 -27.32 3.21
C SER A 231 -26.46 -27.45 4.70
N THR A 232 -26.95 -26.38 5.33
CA THR A 232 -27.50 -26.41 6.69
C THR A 232 -29.00 -26.74 6.66
N GLY A 233 -29.39 -27.88 6.08
CA GLY A 233 -30.65 -28.60 6.36
C GLY A 233 -32.03 -27.89 6.26
N HIS A 234 -32.10 -26.59 5.98
CA HIS A 234 -33.33 -25.81 5.90
C HIS A 234 -33.30 -25.00 4.61
N GLY A 235 -34.27 -25.25 3.74
CA GLY A 235 -34.31 -24.69 2.39
C GLY A 235 -34.42 -23.16 2.36
N ALA A 236 -33.30 -22.50 2.04
CA ALA A 236 -33.10 -21.20 1.38
C ALA A 236 -31.59 -20.93 1.49
N SER A 237 -30.84 -20.44 0.51
CA SER A 237 -31.07 -19.78 -0.77
C SER A 237 -29.94 -20.23 -1.73
N SER A 238 -30.09 -19.99 -3.03
CA SER A 238 -28.99 -20.10 -4.00
C SER A 238 -27.73 -19.44 -3.42
N GLY A 239 -26.63 -20.19 -3.28
CA GLY A 239 -25.40 -19.69 -2.66
C GLY A 239 -24.99 -18.36 -3.30
N GLU A 240 -24.86 -17.32 -2.48
CA GLU A 240 -24.36 -16.03 -2.94
C GLU A 240 -23.00 -16.22 -3.59
N VAL A 241 -22.92 -15.91 -4.90
CA VAL A 241 -21.68 -16.04 -5.65
C VAL A 241 -20.71 -14.96 -5.15
N CYS A 242 -19.62 -15.38 -4.52
CA CYS A 242 -18.61 -14.48 -4.01
C CYS A 242 -17.91 -13.76 -5.17
N VAL A 243 -17.96 -12.44 -5.27
CA VAL A 243 -17.11 -11.70 -6.24
C VAL A 243 -15.86 -11.21 -5.52
N PRO A 244 -14.66 -11.77 -5.80
CA PRO A 244 -13.44 -11.38 -5.10
C PRO A 244 -13.12 -9.90 -5.35
N GLN A 245 -12.69 -9.21 -4.29
CA GLN A 245 -12.09 -7.87 -4.38
C GLN A 245 -10.56 -7.97 -4.44
N THR A 246 -9.96 -8.80 -3.60
CA THR A 246 -8.55 -9.15 -3.68
C THR A 246 -8.35 -10.64 -3.44
N VAL A 247 -7.27 -11.19 -3.99
CA VAL A 247 -6.80 -12.54 -3.70
C VAL A 247 -5.29 -12.48 -3.58
N GLY A 248 -4.74 -13.06 -2.51
CA GLY A 248 -3.29 -13.10 -2.30
C GLY A 248 -2.55 -13.85 -3.41
N SER A 249 -1.34 -13.40 -3.72
CA SER A 249 -0.39 -14.11 -4.61
C SER A 249 0.33 -15.25 -3.89
N ASP A 250 0.52 -15.12 -2.57
CA ASP A 250 1.22 -16.11 -1.75
C ASP A 250 0.28 -16.77 -0.73
N GLN A 251 0.77 -17.85 -0.12
CA GLN A 251 0.05 -18.58 0.92
C GLN A 251 0.34 -17.99 2.30
N LEU A 252 -0.62 -18.13 3.21
CA LEU A 252 -0.36 -17.88 4.64
C LEU A 252 0.68 -18.89 5.13
N PRO A 253 1.65 -18.46 5.97
CA PRO A 253 2.56 -19.38 6.65
C PRO A 253 1.81 -20.45 7.43
N ASN A 254 2.37 -21.65 7.55
CA ASN A 254 1.67 -22.79 8.17
C ASN A 254 1.25 -22.54 9.63
N GLU A 255 2.09 -21.82 10.39
CA GLU A 255 1.81 -21.42 11.77
C GLU A 255 0.57 -20.53 11.82
N ASN A 256 0.51 -19.59 10.89
CA ASN A 256 -0.55 -18.60 10.77
C ASN A 256 -1.86 -19.22 10.29
N LEU A 257 -1.80 -20.10 9.29
CA LEU A 257 -2.95 -20.89 8.85
C LEU A 257 -3.49 -21.75 9.99
N SER A 258 -2.59 -22.40 10.73
CA SER A 258 -2.98 -23.25 11.86
C SER A 258 -3.64 -22.45 12.98
N ALA A 259 -3.10 -21.26 13.29
CA ALA A 259 -3.67 -20.35 14.27
C ALA A 259 -5.05 -19.83 13.83
N ALA A 260 -5.19 -19.40 12.57
CA ALA A 260 -6.45 -18.87 12.04
C ALA A 260 -7.58 -19.92 12.02
N LEU A 261 -7.24 -21.19 11.78
CA LEU A 261 -8.22 -22.29 11.72
C LEU A 261 -8.38 -23.05 13.04
N GLY A 262 -7.58 -22.75 14.06
CA GLY A 262 -7.61 -23.44 15.35
C GLY A 262 -7.24 -24.94 15.26
N GLN A 263 -6.52 -25.34 14.22
CA GLN A 263 -6.15 -26.73 13.97
C GLN A 263 -4.76 -26.81 13.34
N LYS A 264 -4.01 -27.89 13.59
CA LYS A 264 -2.70 -28.08 12.98
C LYS A 264 -2.88 -28.50 11.52
N ILE A 265 -2.58 -27.61 10.59
CA ILE A 265 -2.75 -27.82 9.17
C ILE A 265 -1.54 -27.31 8.38
N VAL A 266 -1.14 -28.09 7.39
CA VAL A 266 -0.10 -27.73 6.42
C VAL A 266 -0.66 -28.04 5.06
N SER A 267 -1.13 -26.99 4.39
CA SER A 267 -1.77 -27.11 3.08
C SER A 267 -1.60 -25.80 2.32
N PRO A 268 -1.45 -25.84 0.97
CA PRO A 268 -1.54 -24.65 0.15
C PRO A 268 -2.81 -23.88 0.49
N ASN A 269 -2.77 -22.56 0.46
CA ASN A 269 -3.96 -21.77 0.76
C ASN A 269 -3.88 -20.41 0.07
N ARG A 270 -5.05 -19.79 -0.14
CA ARG A 270 -5.14 -18.39 -0.55
C ARG A 270 -6.12 -17.62 0.31
N LEU A 271 -5.68 -16.42 0.66
CA LEU A 271 -6.48 -15.42 1.32
C LEU A 271 -7.25 -14.64 0.26
N LEU A 272 -8.55 -14.49 0.45
CA LEU A 272 -9.46 -13.78 -0.43
C LEU A 272 -10.25 -12.78 0.41
N SER A 273 -10.53 -11.60 -0.13
CA SER A 273 -11.47 -10.65 0.47
C SER A 273 -12.60 -10.33 -0.49
N ASP A 274 -13.79 -10.13 0.05
CA ASP A 274 -14.99 -9.74 -0.67
C ASP A 274 -15.80 -8.71 0.14
N THR A 275 -17.05 -8.44 -0.26
CA THR A 275 -17.93 -7.46 0.41
C THR A 275 -18.67 -8.02 1.62
N SER A 276 -18.90 -9.33 1.63
CA SER A 276 -19.72 -10.02 2.65
C SER A 276 -18.90 -10.57 3.83
N SER A 277 -17.58 -10.69 3.69
CA SER A 277 -16.68 -11.26 4.71
C SER A 277 -15.47 -10.35 4.96
N TYR A 278 -14.92 -10.40 6.17
CA TYR A 278 -13.66 -9.75 6.51
C TYR A 278 -12.51 -10.39 5.73
N ALA A 279 -12.49 -11.72 5.71
CA ALA A 279 -11.57 -12.52 4.94
C ALA A 279 -12.18 -13.90 4.66
N ARG A 280 -11.66 -14.57 3.63
CA ARG A 280 -11.86 -15.98 3.34
C ARG A 280 -10.52 -16.65 3.16
N ILE A 281 -10.36 -17.82 3.74
CA ILE A 281 -9.20 -18.69 3.53
C ILE A 281 -9.67 -19.89 2.72
N ILE A 282 -9.06 -20.10 1.56
CA ILE A 282 -9.34 -21.25 0.70
C ILE A 282 -8.19 -22.22 0.82
N VAL A 283 -8.41 -23.33 1.53
CA VAL A 283 -7.42 -24.34 1.82
C VAL A 283 -7.37 -25.36 0.69
N GLY A 284 -6.17 -25.59 0.18
CA GLY A 284 -5.82 -26.42 -0.97
C GLY A 284 -5.68 -25.63 -2.27
N PHE A 285 -6.27 -24.44 -2.38
CA PHE A 285 -6.22 -23.63 -3.59
C PHE A 285 -4.91 -22.80 -3.67
N PRO A 286 -4.33 -22.58 -4.88
CA PRO A 286 -4.75 -23.05 -6.20
C PRO A 286 -4.19 -24.41 -6.63
N ASP A 287 -3.39 -25.06 -5.78
CA ASP A 287 -2.56 -26.21 -6.13
C ASP A 287 -3.36 -27.52 -6.20
N LEU A 288 -4.25 -27.75 -5.24
CA LEU A 288 -5.06 -28.95 -5.14
C LEU A 288 -6.29 -28.82 -6.04
N MET A 289 -6.42 -29.78 -6.96
CA MET A 289 -7.57 -29.92 -7.87
C MET A 289 -8.74 -30.67 -7.22
N SER A 290 -8.66 -30.96 -5.92
CA SER A 290 -9.74 -31.52 -5.11
C SER A 290 -10.67 -30.41 -4.60
N PRO A 291 -11.85 -30.74 -4.06
CA PRO A 291 -12.66 -29.75 -3.35
C PRO A 291 -11.81 -29.07 -2.26
N ASN A 292 -11.64 -27.76 -2.41
CA ASN A 292 -10.84 -26.91 -1.53
C ASN A 292 -11.75 -26.33 -0.46
N GLU A 293 -11.41 -26.48 0.81
CA GLU A 293 -12.25 -26.00 1.91
C GLU A 293 -12.19 -24.48 2.02
N VAL A 294 -13.35 -23.83 2.06
CA VAL A 294 -13.47 -22.39 2.25
C VAL A 294 -13.84 -22.10 3.69
N TYR A 295 -13.06 -21.27 4.36
CA TYR A 295 -13.33 -20.74 5.69
C TYR A 295 -13.63 -19.25 5.56
N SER A 296 -14.85 -18.83 5.88
CA SER A 296 -15.27 -17.43 5.82
C SER A 296 -15.40 -16.82 7.20
N PHE A 297 -14.80 -15.64 7.38
CA PHE A 297 -14.97 -14.78 8.54
C PHE A 297 -16.00 -13.71 8.16
N LYS A 298 -17.28 -14.02 8.34
CA LYS A 298 -18.39 -13.19 7.85
C LYS A 298 -18.47 -11.85 8.57
N ARG A 299 -18.95 -10.84 7.84
CA ARG A 299 -19.38 -9.55 8.40
C ARG A 299 -20.82 -9.67 8.88
N ASP A 300 -21.18 -8.83 9.85
CA ASP A 300 -22.57 -8.71 10.29
C ASP A 300 -23.46 -8.03 9.24
N MET A 301 -22.86 -7.22 8.36
CA MET A 301 -23.53 -6.56 7.24
C MET A 301 -22.64 -6.55 5.99
N ASP A 302 -23.24 -6.74 4.81
CA ASP A 302 -22.52 -6.64 3.53
C ASP A 302 -22.25 -5.17 3.19
N LEU A 303 -21.02 -4.88 2.77
CA LEU A 303 -20.59 -3.53 2.38
C LEU A 303 -21.40 -2.94 1.22
N SER A 304 -21.95 -3.79 0.34
CA SER A 304 -22.81 -3.37 -0.77
C SER A 304 -24.20 -2.91 -0.34
N GLU A 305 -24.69 -3.39 0.81
CA GLU A 305 -25.99 -3.03 1.39
C GLU A 305 -25.91 -1.76 2.23
N MET A 306 -24.72 -1.40 2.69
CA MET A 306 -24.46 -0.16 3.40
C MET A 306 -24.48 1.06 2.47
N ARG A 307 -25.66 1.41 1.91
CA ARG A 307 -25.88 2.72 1.29
C ARG A 307 -25.84 3.81 2.37
N GLY A 308 -24.99 4.82 2.17
CA GLY A 308 -24.77 5.93 3.09
C GLY A 308 -26.07 6.53 3.62
N GLY A 309 -26.41 6.20 4.87
CA GLY A 309 -27.43 6.89 5.64
C GLY A 309 -26.95 8.28 6.01
N ASP A 310 -27.79 9.28 5.71
CA ASP A 310 -27.68 10.69 6.03
C ASP A 310 -26.34 11.39 5.76
N SER A 311 -26.25 11.95 4.55
CA SER A 311 -25.29 12.96 4.15
C SER A 311 -25.48 14.26 4.95
N GLY A 312 -24.98 14.30 6.18
CA GLY A 312 -24.92 15.51 7.00
C GLY A 312 -23.69 16.40 6.76
N GLY A 313 -22.80 16.06 5.81
CA GLY A 313 -21.51 16.77 5.63
C GLY A 313 -21.19 17.30 4.23
N GLN A 314 -21.94 16.97 3.19
CA GLN A 314 -21.62 17.40 1.82
C GLN A 314 -22.54 18.53 1.34
N MET A 315 -22.38 19.73 1.90
CA MET A 315 -22.96 20.96 1.35
C MET A 315 -21.98 22.14 1.36
N PHE A 316 -20.75 21.96 0.86
CA PHE A 316 -19.88 23.14 0.58
C PHE A 316 -19.07 23.11 -0.72
N PHE A 317 -19.18 22.08 -1.57
CA PHE A 317 -18.58 22.10 -2.91
C PHE A 317 -19.66 22.23 -3.99
N ARG A 318 -19.74 23.42 -4.59
CA ARG A 318 -20.63 23.74 -5.72
C ARG A 318 -20.04 23.14 -7.00
N GLY A 319 -20.12 21.82 -7.12
CA GLY A 319 -19.60 21.04 -8.24
C GLY A 319 -19.56 19.57 -7.86
N GLY A 320 -20.70 18.87 -8.02
CA GLY A 320 -20.89 17.52 -7.48
C GLY A 320 -19.90 16.49 -8.02
N LEU A 321 -18.99 16.04 -7.17
CA LEU A 321 -18.40 14.71 -7.29
C LEU A 321 -19.51 13.71 -6.94
N LYS A 322 -20.07 13.07 -7.97
CA LYS A 322 -20.93 11.90 -7.80
C LYS A 322 -20.14 10.89 -6.97
N SER A 323 -20.71 10.43 -5.87
CA SER A 323 -20.24 9.22 -5.17
C SER A 323 -20.15 8.10 -6.21
N SER A 324 -18.93 7.85 -6.70
CA SER A 324 -18.63 6.77 -7.63
C SER A 324 -18.02 5.63 -6.85
N VAL A 325 -18.49 4.41 -7.10
CA VAL A 325 -17.88 3.17 -6.61
C VAL A 325 -16.36 3.25 -6.77
N ALA A 326 -15.60 2.96 -5.70
CA ALA A 326 -14.14 2.95 -5.74
C ALA A 326 -13.67 2.12 -6.94
N LYS A 327 -12.97 2.76 -7.88
CA LYS A 327 -12.58 2.14 -9.16
C LYS A 327 -11.45 1.11 -9.02
N ARG A 328 -10.86 0.99 -7.82
CA ARG A 328 -9.71 0.12 -7.53
C ARG A 328 -9.89 -0.63 -6.20
N THR A 329 -9.13 -1.70 -6.04
CA THR A 329 -9.08 -2.53 -4.83
C THR A 329 -8.57 -1.74 -3.63
N ASN A 330 -9.48 -1.37 -2.73
CA ASN A 330 -9.20 -0.63 -1.51
C ASN A 330 -8.71 -1.55 -0.36
N CYS A 331 -8.07 -2.67 -0.69
CA CYS A 331 -7.63 -3.65 0.29
C CYS A 331 -6.29 -4.30 -0.08
N VAL A 332 -5.45 -4.53 0.93
CA VAL A 332 -4.12 -5.16 0.82
C VAL A 332 -4.03 -6.35 1.78
N SER A 333 -3.31 -7.41 1.38
CA SER A 333 -3.02 -8.57 2.21
C SER A 333 -1.54 -8.59 2.62
N LEU A 334 -1.27 -8.62 3.92
CA LEU A 334 0.07 -8.72 4.50
C LEU A 334 0.25 -10.12 5.09
N LEU A 335 0.71 -11.04 4.25
CA LEU A 335 0.72 -12.47 4.58
C LEU A 335 1.71 -12.83 5.70
N SER A 336 2.80 -12.07 5.86
CA SER A 336 3.74 -12.22 6.98
C SER A 336 3.14 -11.78 8.32
N ALA A 337 2.16 -10.87 8.30
CA ALA A 337 1.52 -10.31 9.49
C ALA A 337 0.10 -10.84 9.74
N ASN A 338 -0.42 -11.74 8.89
CA ASN A 338 -1.79 -12.27 8.91
C ASN A 338 -2.90 -11.22 8.84
N GLN A 339 -2.65 -10.12 8.16
CA GLN A 339 -3.57 -9.00 8.14
C GLN A 339 -4.13 -8.78 6.74
N VAL A 340 -5.44 -8.54 6.68
CA VAL A 340 -6.11 -7.90 5.54
C VAL A 340 -6.50 -6.51 6.00
N VAL A 341 -6.19 -5.53 5.17
CA VAL A 341 -6.22 -4.11 5.48
C VAL A 341 -7.19 -3.48 4.47
N ARG A 342 -8.38 -2.97 4.87
CA ARG A 342 -9.47 -2.54 3.95
C ARG A 342 -10.12 -1.19 4.27
N ALA A 343 -10.28 -0.38 3.21
CA ALA A 343 -10.84 0.95 3.29
C ALA A 343 -12.44 1.01 3.50
N LEU A 344 -13.10 1.62 4.54
CA LEU A 344 -14.53 2.02 4.78
C LEU A 344 -14.78 3.54 5.18
N PRO A 345 -16.00 4.08 5.05
CA PRO A 345 -16.37 5.44 5.53
C PRO A 345 -17.01 5.48 6.95
N PRO A 346 -17.09 6.64 7.64
CA PRO A 346 -17.59 6.76 9.03
C PRO A 346 -19.01 6.23 9.29
N GLY A 347 -19.91 6.32 8.30
CA GLY A 347 -21.29 5.80 8.41
C GLY A 347 -21.40 4.27 8.34
N GLN A 348 -20.31 3.58 7.96
CA GLN A 348 -20.21 2.13 7.88
C GLN A 348 -19.45 1.52 9.07
N VAL A 349 -18.98 2.36 10.00
CA VAL A 349 -18.27 1.94 11.21
C VAL A 349 -19.26 1.91 12.38
N PRO A 350 -19.35 0.81 13.15
CA PRO A 350 -20.20 0.76 14.33
C PRO A 350 -19.57 1.53 15.50
N LEU A 351 -19.52 2.87 15.39
CA LEU A 351 -18.84 3.76 16.35
C LEU A 351 -19.38 3.63 17.79
N LYS A 352 -20.65 3.25 17.92
CA LYS A 352 -21.31 3.02 19.21
C LYS A 352 -20.78 1.79 19.95
N ASP A 353 -20.13 0.87 19.23
CA ASP A 353 -19.58 -0.36 19.78
C ASP A 353 -18.09 -0.20 20.11
N ILE A 354 -17.44 0.83 19.56
CA ILE A 354 -16.01 1.12 19.73
C ILE A 354 -15.76 2.14 20.84
N PHE A 355 -16.60 3.18 20.91
CA PHE A 355 -16.49 4.22 21.94
C PHE A 355 -17.54 4.02 23.03
N PRO A 356 -17.17 4.14 24.31
CA PRO A 356 -18.12 4.22 25.41
C PRO A 356 -19.17 5.31 25.17
N PRO A 357 -20.42 5.15 25.65
CA PRO A 357 -21.52 6.08 25.37
C PRO A 357 -21.31 7.52 25.89
N ASP A 358 -20.34 7.70 26.76
CA ASP A 358 -19.91 8.95 27.39
C ASP A 358 -18.70 9.61 26.71
N VAL A 359 -18.10 8.96 25.70
CA VAL A 359 -16.97 9.49 24.95
C VAL A 359 -17.44 9.96 23.58
N THR A 360 -17.32 11.26 23.32
CA THR A 360 -17.53 11.81 21.98
C THR A 360 -16.36 11.37 21.08
N PRO A 361 -16.61 10.62 19.99
CA PRO A 361 -15.55 10.24 19.08
C PRO A 361 -14.84 11.48 18.52
N PRO A 362 -13.49 11.47 18.40
CA PRO A 362 -12.75 12.60 17.86
C PRO A 362 -13.16 12.88 16.41
N MET A 363 -13.20 14.16 16.04
CA MET A 363 -13.52 14.59 14.67
C MET A 363 -12.36 14.19 13.74
N THR A 364 -12.52 13.04 13.10
CA THR A 364 -11.50 12.36 12.31
C THR A 364 -11.95 12.26 10.85
N ALA A 365 -11.01 12.43 9.91
CA ALA A 365 -11.33 12.48 8.47
C ALA A 365 -11.75 11.11 7.90
N ALA A 366 -11.27 10.00 8.48
CA ALA A 366 -11.67 8.63 8.19
C ALA A 366 -11.30 7.69 9.36
N TYR A 367 -11.90 6.50 9.38
CA TYR A 367 -11.50 5.41 10.28
C TYR A 367 -10.61 4.42 9.54
N LEU A 368 -9.89 3.58 10.29
CA LEU A 368 -9.19 2.42 9.75
C LEU A 368 -9.81 1.09 10.28
N GLU A 369 -10.72 0.40 9.55
CA GLU A 369 -10.67 -1.07 9.38
C GLU A 369 -9.54 -1.42 8.37
N VAL A 370 -8.48 -0.64 8.51
CA VAL A 370 -7.77 0.11 7.46
C VAL A 370 -8.60 0.70 6.31
N SER A 371 -9.57 1.53 6.70
CA SER A 371 -10.77 2.18 6.14
C SER A 371 -10.62 3.44 5.13
N ASP A 372 -11.64 3.84 4.31
CA ASP A 372 -11.78 4.62 3.03
C ASP A 372 -11.86 6.13 3.32
N THR A 373 -10.72 6.78 3.09
CA THR A 373 -10.62 8.01 2.30
C THR A 373 -10.09 7.59 0.92
N ASP A 374 -9.94 8.50 -0.04
CA ASP A 374 -9.14 8.24 -1.24
C ASP A 374 -7.64 8.03 -0.84
N VAL A 375 -7.31 6.89 -0.24
CA VAL A 375 -5.99 6.52 0.28
C VAL A 375 -5.55 5.27 -0.45
N LEU A 376 -4.35 5.31 -1.01
CA LEU A 376 -3.70 4.20 -1.68
C LEU A 376 -2.81 3.46 -0.68
N LEU A 377 -2.72 2.15 -0.83
CA LEU A 377 -1.94 1.29 0.06
C LEU A 377 -0.96 0.44 -0.72
N ALA A 378 0.24 0.25 -0.16
CA ALA A 378 1.21 -0.73 -0.60
C ALA A 378 1.83 -1.43 0.61
N GLY A 379 2.04 -2.74 0.50
CA GLY A 379 2.75 -3.49 1.54
C GLY A 379 4.23 -3.11 1.55
N LEU A 380 4.83 -2.93 2.72
CA LEU A 380 6.26 -2.80 2.89
C LEU A 380 6.82 -4.16 3.30
N GLY A 381 7.95 -4.59 2.73
CA GLY A 381 8.60 -5.85 3.12
C GLY A 381 8.77 -5.91 4.64
N SER A 382 8.54 -7.09 5.24
CA SER A 382 8.50 -7.36 6.69
C SER A 382 7.20 -7.08 7.45
N GLY A 383 6.07 -6.85 6.75
CA GLY A 383 4.78 -6.66 7.44
C GLY A 383 4.57 -5.23 7.92
N GLY A 384 5.13 -4.27 7.17
CA GLY A 384 4.72 -2.87 7.24
C GLY A 384 3.73 -2.54 6.13
N VAL A 385 3.12 -1.36 6.22
CA VAL A 385 2.23 -0.79 5.20
C VAL A 385 2.60 0.64 4.96
N VAL A 386 2.57 1.05 3.69
CA VAL A 386 2.61 2.45 3.30
C VAL A 386 1.20 2.85 2.88
N THR A 387 0.71 3.95 3.43
CA THR A 387 -0.55 4.57 2.99
C THR A 387 -0.25 5.95 2.43
N VAL A 388 -0.85 6.30 1.29
CA VAL A 388 -0.73 7.62 0.67
C VAL A 388 -2.12 8.18 0.40
N ASP A 389 -2.47 9.31 1.00
CA ASP A 389 -3.74 9.98 0.70
C ASP A 389 -3.66 10.88 -0.54
N MET A 390 -4.81 11.34 -1.04
CA MET A 390 -4.85 12.26 -2.19
C MET A 390 -4.18 13.61 -1.95
N GLY A 391 -3.87 13.98 -0.70
CA GLY A 391 -3.09 15.17 -0.36
C GLY A 391 -1.58 14.95 -0.43
N GLY A 392 -1.14 13.73 -0.76
CA GLY A 392 0.27 13.35 -0.83
C GLY A 392 0.90 13.14 0.55
N TYR A 393 0.10 12.99 1.62
CA TYR A 393 0.64 12.55 2.90
C TYR A 393 0.90 11.05 2.84
N VAL A 394 2.14 10.69 3.10
CA VAL A 394 2.59 9.31 3.20
C VAL A 394 2.76 8.96 4.67
N ARG A 395 2.21 7.82 5.07
CA ARG A 395 2.34 7.29 6.42
C ARG A 395 2.90 5.87 6.35
N LEU A 396 3.87 5.58 7.21
CA LEU A 396 4.42 4.25 7.42
C LEU A 396 3.79 3.63 8.65
N TRP A 397 3.31 2.42 8.47
CA TRP A 397 2.70 1.62 9.52
C TRP A 397 3.50 0.35 9.70
N GLU A 398 3.70 -0.03 10.95
CA GLU A 398 4.18 -1.34 11.31
C GLU A 398 3.02 -2.12 11.89
N THR A 399 2.68 -3.24 11.26
CA THR A 399 1.47 -3.97 11.63
C THR A 399 1.79 -5.42 12.05
N GLY A 400 2.99 -5.91 11.73
CA GLY A 400 3.49 -7.22 12.17
C GLY A 400 3.71 -7.29 13.68
N LEU A 401 3.10 -8.27 14.34
CA LEU A 401 3.14 -8.45 15.81
C LEU A 401 4.56 -8.54 16.37
N ASP A 402 5.41 -9.40 15.78
CA ASP A 402 6.78 -9.61 16.27
C ASP A 402 7.63 -8.33 16.14
N ASN A 403 7.41 -7.58 15.07
CA ASN A 403 8.09 -6.31 14.86
C ASN A 403 7.56 -5.29 15.88
N LEU A 404 6.24 -5.15 16.03
CA LEU A 404 5.64 -4.24 17.00
C LEU A 404 6.10 -4.53 18.44
N GLN A 405 6.21 -5.80 18.83
CA GLN A 405 6.73 -6.18 20.13
C GLN A 405 8.20 -5.76 20.33
N ARG A 406 9.04 -5.98 19.31
CA ARG A 406 10.45 -5.56 19.32
C ARG A 406 10.56 -4.04 19.39
N SER A 407 9.84 -3.33 18.52
CA SER A 407 9.80 -1.87 18.46
C SER A 407 9.27 -1.26 19.76
N LEU A 408 8.30 -1.89 20.42
CA LEU A 408 7.79 -1.45 21.72
C LEU A 408 8.85 -1.60 22.82
N LEU A 409 9.62 -2.69 22.83
CA LEU A 409 10.69 -2.92 23.79
C LEU A 409 11.84 -1.91 23.59
N GLU A 410 12.23 -1.66 22.34
CA GLU A 410 13.20 -0.63 21.98
C GLU A 410 12.72 0.75 22.42
N TRP A 411 11.45 1.08 22.16
CA TRP A 411 10.84 2.35 22.59
C TRP A 411 10.85 2.51 24.11
N ARG A 412 10.48 1.47 24.86
CA ARG A 412 10.57 1.44 26.34
C ARG A 412 11.98 1.68 26.86
N THR A 413 12.97 1.12 26.17
CA THR A 413 14.39 1.34 26.48
C THR A 413 14.78 2.80 26.25
N MET A 414 14.32 3.41 25.14
CA MET A 414 14.61 4.81 24.81
C MET A 414 14.01 5.80 25.82
N ILE A 415 12.79 5.54 26.30
CA ILE A 415 12.14 6.41 27.32
C ILE A 415 12.64 6.15 28.74
N GLY A 416 13.58 5.21 28.93
CA GLY A 416 14.21 4.92 30.22
C GLY A 416 13.31 4.19 31.22
N SER A 417 12.29 3.45 30.76
CA SER A 417 11.32 2.83 31.67
C SER A 417 11.85 1.60 32.43
N GLU A 418 12.94 0.98 31.95
CA GLU A 418 13.44 -0.29 32.51
C GLU A 418 14.83 -0.20 33.17
N ASP A 419 15.58 0.89 32.99
CA ASP A 419 16.93 1.02 33.51
C ASP A 419 17.11 2.36 34.25
N SER A 420 17.66 2.34 35.47
CA SER A 420 18.03 3.53 36.25
C SER A 420 19.18 4.34 35.62
N ARG A 421 19.49 4.08 34.35
CA ARG A 421 20.58 4.69 33.60
C ARG A 421 20.08 5.99 32.98
N PRO A 422 20.86 7.08 33.05
CA PRO A 422 20.49 8.33 32.39
C PRO A 422 20.38 8.10 30.88
N ILE A 423 19.35 8.70 30.28
CA ILE A 423 19.12 8.70 28.82
C ILE A 423 20.38 9.24 28.14
N GLN A 424 20.95 8.46 27.22
CA GLN A 424 22.10 8.89 26.41
C GLN A 424 21.61 9.42 25.07
N LEU A 425 21.70 10.73 24.88
CA LEU A 425 21.57 11.36 23.56
C LEU A 425 22.85 11.12 22.77
N ASN A 426 22.78 10.25 21.76
CA ASN A 426 23.84 10.09 20.78
C ASN A 426 23.50 10.97 19.57
N GLU A 427 24.02 12.20 19.55
CA GLU A 427 24.00 13.01 18.33
C GLU A 427 24.86 12.33 17.25
N ARG A 428 24.25 11.96 16.13
CA ARG A 428 24.97 11.72 14.88
C ARG A 428 24.95 13.01 14.08
N GLU A 429 26.08 13.70 14.03
CA GLU A 429 26.24 14.89 13.19
C GLU A 429 26.11 14.52 11.70
N TYR A 430 24.95 14.83 11.11
CA TYR A 430 24.84 15.00 9.67
C TYR A 430 25.08 16.47 9.34
N SER A 431 26.24 16.73 8.73
CA SER A 431 26.63 18.05 8.24
C SER A 431 25.81 18.39 6.99
N GLU A 432 24.75 19.20 7.12
CA GLU A 432 24.18 19.92 5.99
C GLU A 432 23.96 21.41 6.30
N MET A 433 24.40 22.20 5.32
CA MET A 433 24.69 23.62 5.37
C MET A 433 23.48 24.38 4.80
N TRP A 434 22.68 25.01 5.67
CA TRP A 434 21.55 25.85 5.23
C TRP A 434 21.97 27.29 4.99
N HIS A 435 21.83 27.76 3.74
CA HIS A 435 21.85 29.18 3.39
C HIS A 435 20.43 29.71 3.26
N TRP A 436 20.01 30.59 4.18
CA TRP A 436 19.12 31.70 3.85
C TRP A 436 19.28 32.83 4.85
N GLY A 437 19.71 34.00 4.39
CA GLY A 437 19.73 35.24 5.15
C GLY A 437 19.66 36.43 4.22
N ARG A 438 18.51 37.12 4.23
CA ARG A 438 18.37 38.46 3.65
C ARG A 438 18.97 39.47 4.63
N ASP A 439 19.76 40.36 4.04
CA ASP A 439 20.32 41.61 4.56
C ASP A 439 21.63 41.52 5.37
N THR A 440 22.70 41.74 4.61
CA THR A 440 23.99 42.35 4.98
C THR A 440 24.92 41.63 5.95
N ALA A 441 26.01 41.17 5.36
CA ALA A 441 27.23 40.69 5.99
C ALA A 441 27.87 41.73 6.93
N GLY A 442 28.42 41.24 8.05
CA GLY A 442 29.73 41.73 8.51
C GLY A 442 29.83 42.45 9.85
N LEU A 443 28.78 42.64 10.67
CA LEU A 443 28.94 43.29 11.98
C LEU A 443 28.07 42.64 13.06
N GLY A 444 28.73 41.95 14.00
CA GLY A 444 28.14 41.17 15.08
C GLY A 444 27.22 42.00 15.99
N GLY A 445 25.98 41.53 16.14
CA GLY A 445 25.03 42.00 17.14
C GLY A 445 25.15 41.21 18.44
N LYS A 446 25.32 41.92 19.57
CA LYS A 446 25.20 41.36 20.93
C LYS A 446 23.72 41.34 21.33
N GLY A 447 23.21 40.22 21.84
CA GLY A 447 22.00 40.22 22.69
C GLY A 447 20.88 39.21 22.42
N GLY A 448 21.04 38.22 21.54
CA GLY A 448 20.07 37.13 21.38
C GLY A 448 20.37 35.91 22.25
N PRO A 449 19.38 35.04 22.57
CA PRO A 449 19.58 33.84 23.39
C PRO A 449 20.45 32.76 22.72
N TYR A 450 20.78 32.94 21.43
CA TYR A 450 21.74 32.12 20.70
C TYR A 450 22.79 33.01 20.04
N ARG A 451 24.07 32.64 20.19
CA ARG A 451 25.18 33.20 19.41
C ARG A 451 25.52 32.22 18.30
N LEU A 452 25.59 32.70 17.06
CA LEU A 452 26.20 31.96 15.96
C LEU A 452 27.72 32.02 16.15
N ASP A 453 28.34 30.87 16.45
CA ASP A 453 29.78 30.75 16.59
C ASP A 453 30.42 30.62 15.20
N ALA A 454 31.09 31.69 14.74
CA ALA A 454 31.77 31.74 13.45
C ALA A 454 33.20 31.15 13.52
N GLY A 455 33.36 30.02 14.21
CA GLY A 455 34.63 29.27 14.24
C GLY A 455 35.82 30.00 14.86
N HIS A 456 35.58 30.95 15.77
CA HIS A 456 36.68 31.56 16.53
C HIS A 456 37.05 30.69 17.73
N LYS A 457 38.34 30.61 18.09
CA LYS A 457 38.77 29.93 19.32
C LYS A 457 38.10 30.58 20.54
N VAL A 458 37.12 29.88 21.11
CA VAL A 458 36.43 30.30 22.33
C VAL A 458 37.35 30.08 23.52
N HIS A 459 37.54 31.12 24.33
CA HIS A 459 38.15 31.02 25.65
C HIS A 459 37.05 31.11 26.70
N GLN A 460 37.11 30.24 27.71
CA GLN A 460 36.23 30.29 28.87
C GLN A 460 36.37 31.67 29.53
N LEU A 461 35.24 32.33 29.83
CA LEU A 461 35.23 33.62 30.49
C LEU A 461 36.03 33.54 31.79
N SER A 462 36.87 34.55 32.01
CA SER A 462 37.68 34.58 33.22
C SER A 462 36.78 34.75 34.45
N LYS A 463 37.21 34.23 35.60
CA LYS A 463 36.42 34.30 36.84
C LYS A 463 36.07 35.74 37.23
N ALA A 464 36.95 36.70 36.90
CA ALA A 464 36.71 38.12 37.11
C ALA A 464 35.55 38.70 36.27
N GLU A 465 35.35 38.20 35.05
CA GLU A 465 34.25 38.63 34.17
C GLU A 465 32.92 38.01 34.57
N ILE A 466 32.96 36.79 35.13
CA ILE A 466 31.78 36.13 35.73
C ILE A 466 31.34 36.89 36.99
N ASP A 467 32.30 37.32 37.81
CA ASP A 467 32.04 38.06 39.05
C ASP A 467 31.53 39.49 38.78
N ALA A 468 31.82 40.06 37.60
CA ALA A 468 31.35 41.38 37.17
C ALA A 468 29.90 41.40 36.63
N ILE A 469 29.24 40.25 36.50
CA ILE A 469 27.85 40.17 36.04
C ILE A 469 26.93 40.81 37.11
N PRO A 470 26.13 41.84 36.75
CA PRO A 470 25.18 42.47 37.65
C PRO A 470 24.19 41.49 38.30
N GLU A 471 23.91 41.68 39.60
CA GLU A 471 23.09 40.76 40.41
C GLU A 471 21.64 40.65 39.93
N ASP A 472 21.09 41.70 39.31
CA ASP A 472 19.76 41.69 38.72
C ASP A 472 19.65 40.70 37.55
N ILE A 473 20.72 40.56 36.76
CA ILE A 473 20.80 39.60 35.65
C ILE A 473 20.95 38.17 36.19
N ARG A 474 21.76 37.96 37.24
CA ARG A 474 21.91 36.64 37.88
C ARG A 474 20.59 36.16 38.47
N ARG A 475 19.85 37.06 39.11
CA ARG A 475 18.52 36.75 39.68
C ARG A 475 17.51 36.37 38.60
N ALA A 476 17.44 37.13 37.50
CA ALA A 476 16.53 36.82 36.39
C ALA A 476 16.86 35.47 35.72
N ALA A 477 18.15 35.14 35.57
CA ALA A 477 18.56 33.83 35.06
C ALA A 477 18.19 32.68 36.00
N ARG A 478 18.28 32.90 37.32
CA ARG A 478 17.90 31.91 38.35
C ARG A 478 16.38 31.68 38.37
N GLU A 479 15.60 32.75 38.28
CA GLU A 479 14.14 32.68 38.19
C GLU A 479 13.67 31.96 36.91
N MET A 480 14.32 32.22 35.76
CA MET A 480 14.07 31.45 34.54
C MET A 480 14.40 29.97 34.70
N GLY A 481 15.51 29.63 35.35
CA GLY A 481 15.91 28.25 35.62
C GLY A 481 14.94 27.52 36.54
N GLU A 482 14.47 28.18 37.62
CA GLU A 482 13.49 27.61 38.53
C GLU A 482 12.10 27.45 37.90
N LYS A 483 11.74 28.35 36.98
CA LYS A 483 10.47 28.28 36.24
C LYS A 483 10.48 27.14 35.21
N ALA A 484 11.62 26.91 34.55
CA ALA A 484 11.81 25.80 33.62
C ALA A 484 11.88 24.41 34.29
N PHE A 485 11.98 24.35 35.62
CA PHE A 485 12.04 23.08 36.38
C PHE A 485 10.69 22.72 37.05
N LYS A 486 9.67 23.56 36.92
CA LYS A 486 8.33 23.37 37.52
C LYS A 486 7.22 23.07 36.52
N ASP A 487 7.50 23.18 35.22
CA ASP A 487 6.69 22.63 34.13
C ASP A 487 7.38 21.36 33.61
#